data_AF-A0A7Y4GNN3-F1
#
_entry.id   AF-A0A7Y4GNN3-F1
#
_cell.length_a   1.000
_cell.length_b   1.000
_cell.length_c   1.000
_cell.angle_alpha   90.00
_cell.angle_beta   90.00
_cell.angle_gamma   90.00
#
_symmetry.space_group_name_H-M   'P 1'
#
loop_
_entity.id
_entity.type
_entity.pdbx_description
1 polymer ?
#
loop_
_entity_poly.entity_id
_entity_poly.type
_entity_poly.pdbx_seq_one_letter_code
_entity_poly.pdbx_strand_id
1 'polypeptide(L)'
;MFQLFWRARLHNFLEARLGGEEFKARSPERDAETDHARVSAILDAVQHALHSAEQEQSGLSRRVEDVLARAAVTQGNATDEYLEREPLDKHHQDLFNSEIANGQRRLGELATTISHFRFLKAAILSRFPDFKPSPAAREQAPAARRSSDAE
;
A
#
# COMPACT_ATOMS: atom_id res chain seq x y z
N MET A 1 52.20 -26.73 3.91
CA MET A 1 51.04 -25.99 4.47
C MET A 1 49.69 -26.73 4.34
N PHE A 2 49.64 -27.98 3.86
CA PHE A 2 48.38 -28.74 3.64
C PHE A 2 48.11 -29.85 4.67
N GLN A 3 48.78 -29.84 5.82
CA GLN A 3 48.62 -30.88 6.85
C GLN A 3 47.86 -30.44 8.12
N LEU A 4 47.52 -29.15 8.25
CA LEU A 4 46.75 -28.67 9.40
C LEU A 4 45.22 -28.79 9.22
N PHE A 5 44.72 -28.86 7.99
CA PHE A 5 43.28 -28.99 7.73
C PHE A 5 42.71 -30.39 8.02
N TRP A 6 43.54 -31.42 8.07
CA TRP A 6 43.10 -32.79 8.37
C TRP A 6 42.95 -33.06 9.88
N ARG A 7 43.61 -32.27 10.74
CA ARG A 7 43.53 -32.46 12.20
C ARG A 7 42.24 -31.90 12.81
N ALA A 8 41.68 -30.84 12.25
CA ALA A 8 40.44 -30.24 12.77
C ALA A 8 39.20 -31.12 12.54
N ARG A 9 39.16 -31.85 11.42
CA ARG A 9 38.00 -32.71 11.07
C ARG A 9 37.90 -33.98 11.91
N LEU A 10 39.03 -34.50 12.40
CA LEU A 10 39.07 -35.70 13.24
C LEU A 10 38.75 -35.41 14.71
N HIS A 11 39.06 -34.20 15.22
CA HIS A 11 38.67 -33.80 16.58
C HIS A 11 37.16 -33.66 16.75
N ASN A 12 36.47 -33.00 15.80
CA ASN A 12 35.01 -32.87 15.85
C ASN A 12 34.27 -34.22 15.80
N PHE A 13 34.83 -35.23 15.10
CA PHE A 13 34.25 -36.57 15.04
C PHE A 13 34.42 -37.38 16.33
N LEU A 14 35.44 -37.08 17.13
CA LEU A 14 35.69 -37.74 18.42
C LEU A 14 34.92 -37.07 19.57
N GLU A 15 34.72 -35.75 19.55
CA GLU A 15 33.91 -35.03 20.54
C GLU A 15 32.41 -35.31 20.43
N ALA A 16 31.88 -35.51 19.22
CA ALA A 16 30.48 -35.89 19.00
C ALA A 16 30.11 -37.24 19.64
N ARG A 17 31.09 -38.12 19.88
CA ARG A 17 30.88 -39.46 20.48
C ARG A 17 30.91 -39.45 22.01
N LEU A 18 31.33 -38.35 22.65
CA LEU A 18 31.55 -38.25 24.10
C LEU A 18 30.60 -37.28 24.82
N GLY A 19 29.53 -36.81 24.15
CA GLY A 19 28.44 -36.08 24.81
C GLY A 19 28.55 -34.55 24.76
N GLY A 20 29.23 -33.99 23.76
CA GLY A 20 29.06 -32.58 23.41
C GLY A 20 27.74 -32.38 22.67
N GLU A 21 26.93 -31.41 23.07
CA GLU A 21 25.66 -31.11 22.40
C GLU A 21 25.87 -30.94 20.89
N GLU A 22 25.32 -31.88 20.12
CA GLU A 22 25.34 -31.86 18.67
C GLU A 22 24.69 -30.56 18.18
N PHE A 23 25.35 -29.84 17.27
CA PHE A 23 24.80 -28.60 16.72
C PHE A 23 23.47 -28.88 16.01
N LYS A 24 22.35 -28.48 16.64
CA LYS A 24 20.99 -28.65 16.10
C LYS A 24 20.64 -27.50 15.17
N ALA A 25 20.87 -27.70 13.87
CA ALA A 25 20.35 -26.80 12.84
C ALA A 25 18.83 -26.99 12.66
N ARG A 26 18.10 -25.93 12.31
CA ARG A 26 16.70 -26.04 11.88
C ARG A 26 16.60 -26.78 10.55
N SER A 27 15.44 -27.39 10.28
CA SER A 27 15.22 -28.04 8.99
C SER A 27 15.05 -26.99 7.88
N PRO A 28 15.57 -27.24 6.66
CA PRO A 28 15.43 -26.34 5.52
C PRO A 28 13.96 -25.96 5.21
N GLU A 29 13.03 -26.88 5.42
CA GLU A 29 11.59 -26.65 5.19
C GLU A 29 11.03 -25.57 6.10
N ARG A 30 11.44 -25.54 7.38
CA ARG A 30 10.97 -24.53 8.35
C ARG A 30 11.56 -23.16 8.05
N ASP A 31 12.80 -23.12 7.56
CA ASP A 31 13.41 -21.87 7.14
C ASP A 31 12.69 -21.31 5.90
N ALA A 32 12.37 -22.17 4.92
CA ALA A 32 11.57 -21.79 3.75
C ALA A 32 10.16 -21.30 4.11
N GLU A 33 9.48 -21.98 5.05
CA GLU A 33 8.17 -21.54 5.57
C GLU A 33 8.26 -20.16 6.24
N THR A 34 9.31 -19.95 7.05
CA THR A 34 9.55 -18.67 7.72
C THR A 34 9.80 -17.55 6.71
N ASP A 35 10.60 -17.82 5.68
CA ASP A 35 10.88 -16.84 4.62
C ASP A 35 9.64 -16.53 3.78
N HIS A 36 8.82 -17.54 3.49
CA HIS A 36 7.52 -17.33 2.84
C HIS A 36 6.61 -16.42 3.70
N ALA A 37 6.52 -16.67 5.00
CA ALA A 37 5.70 -15.86 5.91
C ALA A 37 6.17 -14.40 5.96
N ARG A 38 7.48 -14.15 5.94
CA ARG A 38 8.06 -12.79 5.90
C ARG A 38 7.69 -12.06 4.61
N VAL A 39 7.85 -12.72 3.45
CA VAL A 39 7.48 -12.13 2.15
C VAL A 39 5.99 -11.85 2.09
N SER A 40 5.15 -12.75 2.61
CA SER A 40 3.70 -12.53 2.69
C SER A 40 3.37 -11.28 3.48
N ALA A 41 3.92 -11.14 4.70
CA ALA A 41 3.64 -9.99 5.55
C ALA A 41 4.02 -8.65 4.88
N ILE A 42 5.13 -8.61 4.16
CA ILE A 42 5.56 -7.42 3.42
C ILE A 42 4.59 -7.14 2.27
N LEU A 43 4.22 -8.17 1.50
CA LEU A 43 3.30 -8.00 0.38
C LEU A 43 1.92 -7.52 0.86
N ASP A 44 1.41 -8.08 1.95
CA ASP A 44 0.12 -7.70 2.52
C ASP A 44 0.15 -6.24 2.98
N ALA A 45 1.23 -5.81 3.65
CA ALA A 45 1.41 -4.41 4.04
C ALA A 45 1.41 -3.45 2.84
N VAL A 46 2.10 -3.81 1.75
CA VAL A 46 2.11 -3.03 0.51
C VAL A 46 0.72 -2.98 -0.12
N GLN A 47 -0.02 -4.09 -0.13
CA GLN A 47 -1.38 -4.15 -0.66
C GLN A 47 -2.35 -3.30 0.14
N HIS A 48 -2.27 -3.34 1.48
CA HIS A 48 -3.09 -2.49 2.34
C HIS A 48 -2.79 -1.00 2.10
N ALA A 49 -1.52 -0.62 2.03
CA ALA A 49 -1.13 0.77 1.74
C ALA A 49 -1.63 1.23 0.35
N LEU A 50 -1.51 0.36 -0.67
CA LEU A 50 -2.04 0.61 -2.01
C LEU A 50 -3.55 0.84 -1.97
N HIS A 51 -4.29 -0.07 -1.34
CA HIS A 51 -5.75 0.02 -1.26
C HIS A 51 -6.20 1.28 -0.52
N SER A 52 -5.55 1.62 0.59
CA SER A 52 -5.83 2.84 1.35
C SER A 52 -5.60 4.10 0.52
N ALA A 53 -4.50 4.16 -0.24
CA ALA A 53 -4.22 5.30 -1.13
C ALA A 53 -5.23 5.41 -2.28
N GLU A 54 -5.65 4.29 -2.88
CA GLU A 54 -6.69 4.25 -3.92
C GLU A 54 -8.06 4.71 -3.37
N GLN A 55 -8.41 4.31 -2.15
CA GLN A 55 -9.62 4.79 -1.48
C GLN A 55 -9.57 6.29 -1.24
N GLU A 56 -8.46 6.81 -0.69
CA GLU A 56 -8.26 8.25 -0.46
C GLU A 56 -8.39 9.03 -1.78
N GLN A 57 -7.73 8.56 -2.84
CA GLN A 57 -7.80 9.19 -4.17
C GLN A 57 -9.24 9.24 -4.68
N SER A 58 -9.97 8.13 -4.61
CA SER A 58 -11.37 8.07 -5.06
C SER A 58 -12.29 8.98 -4.26
N GLY A 59 -12.06 9.12 -2.95
CA GLY A 59 -12.85 9.98 -2.08
C GLY A 59 -12.52 11.45 -2.30
N LEU A 60 -11.24 11.77 -2.50
CA LEU A 60 -10.81 13.13 -2.79
C LEU A 60 -11.27 13.60 -4.17
N SER A 61 -11.20 12.75 -5.21
CA SER A 61 -11.68 13.09 -6.57
C SER A 61 -13.13 13.55 -6.54
N ARG A 62 -14.00 12.78 -5.88
CA ARG A 62 -15.41 13.13 -5.72
C ARG A 62 -15.63 14.46 -5.00
N ARG A 63 -14.85 14.75 -3.95
CA ARG A 63 -14.94 16.05 -3.25
C ARG A 63 -14.45 17.20 -4.13
N VAL A 64 -13.41 17.02 -4.92
CA VAL A 64 -12.91 18.04 -5.86
C VAL A 64 -13.93 18.31 -6.95
N GLU A 65 -14.54 17.26 -7.52
CA GLU A 65 -15.61 17.37 -8.51
C GLU A 65 -16.83 18.13 -7.96
N ASP A 66 -17.20 17.88 -6.71
CA ASP A 66 -18.29 18.59 -6.03
C ASP A 66 -17.96 20.09 -5.81
N VAL A 67 -16.74 20.42 -5.37
CA VAL A 67 -16.30 21.82 -5.25
C VAL A 67 -16.28 22.51 -6.61
N LEU A 68 -15.82 21.82 -7.66
CA LEU A 68 -15.84 22.34 -9.03
C LEU A 68 -17.27 22.64 -9.51
N ALA A 69 -18.22 21.76 -9.22
CA ALA A 69 -19.63 21.98 -9.56
C ALA A 69 -20.20 23.20 -8.81
N ARG A 70 -19.90 23.34 -7.52
CA ARG A 70 -20.32 24.50 -6.72
C ARG A 70 -19.70 25.82 -7.22
N ALA A 71 -18.41 25.80 -7.59
CA ALA A 71 -17.73 26.96 -8.16
C ALA A 71 -18.30 27.36 -9.54
N ALA A 72 -18.71 26.40 -10.36
CA ALA A 72 -19.32 26.69 -11.66
C ALA A 72 -20.69 27.39 -11.52
N VAL A 73 -21.50 26.97 -10.53
CA VAL A 73 -22.79 27.63 -10.24
C VAL A 73 -22.58 29.09 -9.82
N THR A 74 -21.56 29.35 -9.00
CA THR A 74 -21.24 30.72 -8.61
C THR A 74 -20.59 31.53 -9.73
N GLN A 75 -20.24 30.95 -10.88
CA GLN A 75 -19.66 31.73 -11.99
C GLN A 75 -20.73 32.41 -12.86
N GLY A 76 -21.99 31.92 -12.85
CA GLY A 76 -23.14 32.53 -13.55
C GLY A 76 -23.12 32.32 -15.07
N ASN A 77 -24.29 32.30 -15.72
CA ASN A 77 -24.43 32.16 -17.17
C ASN A 77 -24.76 33.54 -17.76
N ALA A 78 -23.72 34.28 -18.16
CA ALA A 78 -23.84 35.72 -18.36
C ALA A 78 -24.46 36.12 -19.71
N THR A 79 -25.57 36.85 -19.65
CA THR A 79 -25.90 37.86 -20.67
C THR A 79 -26.10 39.27 -20.09
N ASP A 80 -26.43 39.44 -18.80
CA ASP A 80 -26.71 40.78 -18.23
C ASP A 80 -26.57 40.86 -16.69
N GLU A 81 -25.41 40.53 -16.11
CA GLU A 81 -25.24 40.44 -14.63
C GLU A 81 -23.95 41.10 -14.08
N TYR A 82 -23.16 41.80 -14.90
CA TYR A 82 -21.85 42.33 -14.51
C TYR A 82 -21.85 43.76 -13.93
N LEU A 83 -23.02 44.33 -13.60
CA LEU A 83 -23.11 45.69 -13.05
C LEU A 83 -23.14 45.76 -11.51
N GLU A 84 -23.51 44.68 -10.80
CA GLU A 84 -23.81 44.73 -9.35
C GLU A 84 -23.07 43.66 -8.51
N ARG A 85 -22.05 42.99 -9.05
CA ARG A 85 -21.45 41.84 -8.35
C ARG A 85 -20.60 42.28 -7.15
N GLU A 86 -21.20 42.17 -5.97
CA GLU A 86 -20.71 42.63 -4.68
C GLU A 86 -19.40 41.94 -4.23
N PRO A 87 -18.60 42.60 -3.35
CA PRO A 87 -17.36 42.04 -2.79
C PRO A 87 -17.50 40.67 -2.09
N LEU A 88 -18.72 40.31 -1.68
CA LEU A 88 -19.03 39.05 -0.99
C LEU A 88 -18.80 37.81 -1.87
N ASP A 89 -19.04 37.91 -3.19
CA ASP A 89 -18.88 36.80 -4.14
C ASP A 89 -17.40 36.44 -4.37
N LYS A 90 -16.49 37.40 -4.17
CA LYS A 90 -15.05 37.18 -4.34
C LYS A 90 -14.48 36.23 -3.27
N HIS A 91 -14.93 36.36 -2.03
CA HIS A 91 -14.43 35.52 -0.94
C HIS A 91 -14.73 34.04 -1.15
N HIS A 92 -15.96 33.71 -1.58
CA HIS A 92 -16.35 32.33 -1.85
C HIS A 92 -15.62 31.74 -3.06
N GLN A 93 -15.37 32.55 -4.10
CA GLN A 93 -14.58 32.12 -5.26
C GLN A 93 -13.12 31.86 -4.89
N ASP A 94 -12.51 32.72 -4.07
CA ASP A 94 -11.15 32.51 -3.58
C ASP A 94 -11.03 31.24 -2.72
N LEU A 95 -12.04 30.96 -1.89
CA LEU A 95 -12.12 29.71 -1.12
C LEU A 95 -12.18 28.49 -2.04
N PHE A 96 -13.09 28.45 -3.01
CA PHE A 96 -13.20 27.33 -3.95
C PHE A 96 -11.91 27.13 -4.75
N ASN A 97 -11.30 28.21 -5.24
CA ASN A 97 -10.03 28.14 -5.95
C ASN A 97 -8.93 27.49 -5.10
N SER A 98 -8.86 27.85 -3.80
CA SER A 98 -7.88 27.26 -2.88
C SER A 98 -8.15 25.79 -2.59
N GLU A 99 -9.41 25.38 -2.44
CA GLU A 99 -9.82 24.00 -2.21
C GLU A 99 -9.52 23.12 -3.44
N ILE A 100 -9.86 23.61 -4.64
CA ILE A 100 -9.58 22.93 -5.91
C ILE A 100 -8.07 22.75 -6.10
N ALA A 101 -7.28 23.81 -5.91
CA ALA A 101 -5.83 23.74 -6.09
C ALA A 101 -5.17 22.75 -5.12
N ASN A 102 -5.57 22.77 -3.85
CA ASN A 102 -5.07 21.83 -2.85
C ASN A 102 -5.50 20.39 -3.15
N GLY A 103 -6.75 20.19 -3.56
CA GLY A 103 -7.27 18.88 -3.94
C GLY A 103 -6.54 18.30 -5.15
N GLN A 104 -6.36 19.09 -6.22
CA GLN A 104 -5.63 18.67 -7.42
C GLN A 104 -4.17 18.33 -7.11
N ARG A 105 -3.49 19.14 -6.30
CA ARG A 105 -2.13 18.85 -5.85
C ARG A 105 -2.05 17.51 -5.13
N ARG A 106 -2.93 17.28 -4.15
CA ARG A 106 -2.96 16.03 -3.38
C ARG A 106 -3.32 14.83 -4.26
N LEU A 107 -4.22 14.97 -5.24
CA LEU A 107 -4.51 13.92 -6.21
C LEU A 107 -3.26 13.52 -7.03
N GLY A 108 -2.42 14.50 -7.40
CA GLY A 108 -1.13 14.24 -8.04
C GLY A 108 -0.17 13.46 -7.13
N GLU A 109 -0.02 13.88 -5.87
CA GLU A 109 0.80 13.18 -4.87
C GLU A 109 0.34 11.73 -4.65
N LEU A 110 -0.99 11.52 -4.57
CA LEU A 110 -1.59 10.19 -4.44
C LEU A 110 -1.33 9.32 -5.68
N ALA A 111 -1.45 9.87 -6.88
CA ALA A 111 -1.16 9.15 -8.11
C ALA A 111 0.30 8.67 -8.15
N THR A 112 1.25 9.53 -7.75
CA THR A 112 2.67 9.14 -7.61
C THR A 112 2.85 8.03 -6.56
N THR A 113 2.23 8.18 -5.39
CA THR A 113 2.33 7.20 -4.30
C THR A 113 1.77 5.84 -4.70
N ILE A 114 0.60 5.81 -5.36
CA ILE A 114 -0.02 4.60 -5.91
C ILE A 114 0.90 3.93 -6.93
N SER A 115 1.56 4.71 -7.80
CA SER A 115 2.56 4.19 -8.75
C SER A 115 3.71 3.48 -8.03
N HIS A 116 4.26 4.10 -6.97
CA HIS A 116 5.32 3.49 -6.16
C HIS A 116 4.89 2.16 -5.52
N PHE A 117 3.69 2.10 -4.95
CA PHE A 117 3.19 0.86 -4.34
C PHE A 117 2.92 -0.23 -5.38
N ARG A 118 2.40 0.11 -6.56
CA ARG A 118 2.24 -0.84 -7.67
C ARG A 118 3.60 -1.38 -8.14
N PHE A 119 4.60 -0.52 -8.24
CA PHE A 119 5.97 -0.94 -8.55
C PHE A 119 6.51 -1.90 -7.49
N LEU A 120 6.41 -1.56 -6.20
CA LEU A 120 6.88 -2.44 -5.11
C LEU A 120 6.19 -3.80 -5.14
N LYS A 121 4.87 -3.83 -5.35
CA LYS A 121 4.11 -5.08 -5.51
C LYS A 121 4.66 -5.92 -6.67
N ALA A 122 4.87 -5.31 -7.83
CA ALA A 122 5.42 -6.00 -9.00
C ALA A 122 6.86 -6.49 -8.75
N ALA A 123 7.70 -5.67 -8.12
CA ALA A 123 9.06 -6.01 -7.78
C ALA A 123 9.12 -7.24 -6.85
N ILE A 124 8.29 -7.27 -5.80
CA ILE A 124 8.20 -8.41 -4.87
C ILE A 124 7.79 -9.68 -5.63
N LEU A 125 6.71 -9.62 -6.42
CA LEU A 125 6.23 -10.78 -7.18
C LEU A 125 7.25 -11.27 -8.22
N SER A 126 8.04 -10.37 -8.82
CA SER A 126 9.09 -10.75 -9.76
C SER A 126 10.32 -11.36 -9.08
N ARG A 127 10.63 -10.90 -7.86
CA ARG A 127 11.82 -11.33 -7.12
C ARG A 127 11.60 -12.64 -6.37
N PHE A 128 10.36 -12.94 -6.00
CA PHE A 128 9.96 -14.17 -5.32
C PHE A 128 8.97 -14.96 -6.21
N PRO A 129 9.44 -15.60 -7.31
CA PRO A 129 8.56 -16.29 -8.25
C PRO A 129 7.87 -17.52 -7.65
N ASP A 130 8.50 -18.15 -6.66
CA ASP A 130 7.97 -19.33 -5.96
C ASP A 130 6.94 -18.94 -4.87
N PHE A 131 6.83 -17.65 -4.55
CA PHE A 131 5.84 -17.16 -3.61
C PHE A 131 4.45 -17.21 -4.24
N LYS A 132 3.58 -18.06 -3.70
CA LYS A 132 2.17 -18.13 -4.10
C LYS A 132 1.35 -17.38 -3.06
N PRO A 133 0.82 -16.17 -3.38
CA PRO A 133 -0.04 -15.47 -2.44
C PRO A 133 -1.24 -16.35 -2.10
N SER A 134 -1.42 -16.65 -0.81
CA SER A 134 -2.57 -17.41 -0.35
C SER A 134 -3.87 -16.65 -0.70
N PRO A 135 -4.88 -17.31 -1.30
CA PRO A 135 -6.14 -16.66 -1.65
C PRO A 135 -6.90 -16.12 -0.42
N ALA A 136 -6.55 -16.54 0.80
CA ALA A 136 -7.17 -16.09 2.04
C ALA A 136 -7.02 -14.56 2.30
N ALA A 137 -6.00 -13.91 1.72
CA ALA A 137 -5.85 -12.45 1.81
C ALA A 137 -6.90 -11.68 0.98
N ARG A 138 -7.55 -12.32 0.00
CA ARG A 138 -8.64 -11.70 -0.79
C ARG A 138 -9.98 -11.66 -0.06
N GLU A 139 -10.14 -12.46 0.99
CA GLU A 139 -11.42 -12.65 1.69
C GLU A 139 -11.58 -11.72 2.92
N GLN A 140 -10.54 -10.95 3.26
CA GLN A 140 -10.60 -9.93 4.33
C GLN A 140 -11.03 -8.54 3.82
N ALA A 141 -11.54 -8.43 2.59
CA ALA A 141 -12.36 -7.29 2.23
C ALA A 141 -13.65 -7.37 3.06
N PRO A 142 -14.06 -6.32 3.80
CA PRO A 142 -15.28 -6.40 4.60
C PRO A 142 -16.43 -6.68 3.64
N ALA A 143 -17.04 -7.86 3.78
CA ALA A 143 -18.29 -8.20 3.14
C ALA A 143 -19.24 -7.05 3.45
N ALA A 144 -19.55 -6.26 2.40
CA ALA A 144 -20.55 -5.23 2.46
C ALA A 144 -21.77 -5.88 3.12
N ARG A 145 -22.13 -5.36 4.29
CA ARG A 145 -23.29 -5.79 5.05
C ARG A 145 -24.46 -5.73 4.08
N ARG A 146 -24.87 -6.88 3.55
CA ARG A 146 -26.17 -7.04 2.93
C ARG A 146 -27.13 -6.83 4.09
N SER A 147 -27.64 -5.62 4.20
CA SER A 147 -28.83 -5.32 4.98
C SER A 147 -29.94 -6.21 4.43
N SER A 148 -30.10 -7.36 5.05
CA SER A 148 -31.44 -7.85 5.35
C SER A 148 -32.11 -6.82 6.24
N ASP A 149 -33.43 -6.73 6.09
CA ASP A 149 -34.38 -6.12 7.02
C ASP A 149 -34.65 -4.62 6.80
N ALA A 150 -35.68 -4.34 5.99
CA ALA A 150 -36.92 -3.73 6.49
C ALA A 150 -37.96 -3.59 5.34
N GLU A 151 -39.07 -4.31 5.52
CA GLU A 151 -40.45 -4.07 5.02
C GLU A 151 -40.74 -3.99 3.50
#